data_AF-A0A1E3PFS2-F1
#
_entry.id   AF-A0A1E3PFS2-F1
#
_cell.length_a   1.000
_cell.length_b   1.000
_cell.length_c   1.000
_cell.angle_alpha   90.00
_cell.angle_beta   90.00
_cell.angle_gamma   90.00
#
_symmetry.space_group_name_H-M   'P 1'
#
loop_
_entity.id
_entity.type
_entity.pdbx_description
1 polymer ?
#
loop_
_entity_poly.entity_id
_entity_poly.type
_entity_poly.pdbx_seq_one_letter_code
_entity_poly.pdbx_strand_id
1 'polypeptide(L)'
;MSFFARLSRNLRISSGQLEVARLSFYLMSPILVMLYVGSNTHEKFNVPGFWPDPHRLNNPPKNVHDIHAEIERMKLARIEKRKRLEEKAKAMGEFREEEEVEESSSPAK
;
A
#
# COMPACT_ATOMS: atom_id res chain seq x y z
N MET A 1 -34.27 10.97 -45.21
CA MET A 1 -34.40 11.55 -43.85
C MET A 1 -35.88 11.79 -43.47
N SER A 2 -36.72 10.75 -43.40
CA SER A 2 -38.18 10.95 -43.12
C SER A 2 -38.84 9.84 -42.27
N PHE A 3 -38.11 8.79 -41.89
CA PHE A 3 -38.66 7.72 -41.04
C PHE A 3 -38.75 8.16 -39.57
N PHE A 4 -37.69 8.74 -39.04
CA PHE A 4 -37.63 9.24 -37.65
C PHE A 4 -38.66 10.37 -37.38
N ALA A 5 -38.81 11.30 -38.33
CA ALA A 5 -39.78 12.39 -38.21
C ALA A 5 -41.24 11.92 -38.33
N ARG A 6 -41.50 10.75 -38.94
CA ARG A 6 -42.84 10.15 -39.05
C ARG A 6 -43.19 9.30 -37.83
N LEU A 7 -42.18 8.73 -37.17
CA LEU A 7 -42.33 7.99 -35.92
C LEU A 7 -42.62 8.90 -34.71
N SER A 8 -42.01 10.10 -34.67
CA SER A 8 -42.19 11.04 -33.55
C SER A 8 -43.53 11.79 -33.55
N ARG A 9 -44.22 11.87 -34.69
CA ARG A 9 -45.46 12.65 -34.85
C ARG A 9 -46.72 12.00 -34.25
N ASN A 10 -46.70 10.69 -33.98
CA ASN A 10 -47.85 9.93 -33.46
C ASN A 10 -47.66 9.42 -32.03
N LEU A 11 -46.64 9.87 -31.30
CA LEU A 11 -46.39 9.47 -29.91
C LEU A 11 -47.30 10.25 -28.96
N ARG A 12 -48.48 9.71 -28.68
CA ARG A 12 -49.32 10.13 -27.55
C ARG A 12 -48.87 9.38 -26.30
N ILE A 13 -47.97 9.99 -25.54
CA ILE A 13 -47.42 9.41 -24.30
C ILE A 13 -48.28 9.87 -23.12
N SER A 14 -48.81 8.91 -22.36
CA SER A 14 -49.57 9.17 -21.12
C SER A 14 -48.63 9.37 -19.93
N SER A 15 -49.07 10.11 -18.90
CA SER A 15 -48.28 10.34 -17.67
C SER A 15 -47.86 9.03 -17.00
N GLY A 16 -48.73 8.03 -16.94
CA GLY A 16 -48.40 6.71 -16.39
C GLY A 16 -47.31 5.97 -17.18
N GLN A 17 -47.23 6.18 -18.51
CA GLN A 17 -46.16 5.59 -19.32
C GLN A 17 -44.80 6.24 -19.02
N LEU A 18 -44.76 7.52 -18.66
CA LEU A 18 -43.54 8.21 -18.22
C LEU A 18 -43.09 7.74 -16.84
N GLU A 19 -44.04 7.47 -15.93
CA GLU A 19 -43.73 6.91 -14.61
C GLU A 19 -43.14 5.51 -14.71
N VAL A 20 -43.70 4.65 -15.54
CA VAL A 20 -43.15 3.31 -15.81
C VAL A 20 -41.77 3.42 -16.46
N ALA A 21 -41.58 4.31 -17.44
CA ALA A 21 -40.27 4.52 -18.06
C ALA A 21 -39.21 5.01 -17.07
N ARG A 22 -39.57 5.95 -16.18
CA ARG A 22 -38.68 6.43 -15.10
C ARG A 22 -38.33 5.30 -14.13
N LEU A 23 -39.31 4.51 -13.73
CA LEU A 23 -39.11 3.35 -12.86
C LEU A 23 -38.18 2.32 -13.51
N SER A 24 -38.43 1.95 -14.77
CA SER A 24 -37.57 1.04 -15.52
C SER A 24 -36.14 1.56 -15.65
N PHE A 25 -35.96 2.86 -15.89
CA PHE A 25 -34.62 3.46 -15.94
C PHE A 25 -33.90 3.36 -14.59
N TYR A 26 -34.59 3.65 -13.48
CA TYR A 26 -34.01 3.57 -12.14
C TYR A 26 -33.69 2.13 -11.71
N LEU A 27 -34.47 1.14 -12.14
CA LEU A 27 -34.15 -0.27 -11.88
C LEU A 27 -33.01 -0.77 -12.77
N MET A 28 -33.08 -0.49 -14.08
CA MET A 28 -32.12 -1.06 -15.04
C MET A 28 -30.75 -0.38 -14.95
N SER A 29 -30.68 0.91 -14.64
CA SER A 29 -29.42 1.66 -14.56
C SER A 29 -28.37 0.99 -13.65
N PRO A 30 -28.62 0.72 -12.35
CA PRO A 30 -27.63 0.09 -11.48
C PRO A 30 -27.32 -1.35 -11.90
N ILE A 31 -28.31 -2.10 -12.38
CA ILE A 31 -28.12 -3.49 -12.84
C ILE A 31 -27.15 -3.52 -14.03
N LEU A 32 -27.34 -2.64 -15.01
CA LEU A 32 -26.49 -2.55 -16.19
C LEU A 32 -25.07 -2.09 -15.83
N VAL A 33 -24.95 -1.10 -14.93
CA VAL A 33 -23.64 -0.67 -14.43
C VAL A 33 -22.91 -1.84 -13.75
N MET A 34 -23.60 -2.61 -12.90
CA MET A 34 -23.02 -3.77 -12.23
C MET A 34 -22.63 -4.89 -13.22
N LEU A 35 -23.43 -5.18 -14.24
CA LEU A 35 -23.07 -6.16 -15.26
C LEU A 35 -21.86 -5.72 -16.10
N TYR A 36 -21.77 -4.42 -16.41
CA TYR A 36 -20.65 -3.86 -17.14
C TYR A 36 -19.36 -3.86 -16.31
N VAL A 37 -19.43 -3.40 -15.07
CA VAL A 37 -18.27 -3.29 -14.17
C VAL A 37 -17.85 -4.67 -13.66
N GLY A 38 -18.81 -5.47 -13.17
CA GLY A 38 -18.57 -6.69 -12.42
C GLY A 38 -17.98 -7.85 -13.22
N SER A 39 -18.14 -7.87 -14.54
CA SER A 39 -17.63 -8.95 -15.39
C SER A 39 -16.10 -8.98 -15.48
N ASN A 40 -15.43 -7.82 -15.38
CA ASN A 40 -13.97 -7.73 -15.51
C ASN A 40 -13.40 -6.64 -14.57
N THR A 41 -13.80 -6.66 -13.29
CA THR A 41 -13.37 -5.65 -12.32
C THR A 41 -11.86 -5.61 -12.14
N HIS A 42 -11.21 -6.78 -12.13
CA HIS A 42 -9.76 -6.86 -11.98
C HIS A 42 -9.05 -6.16 -13.15
N GLU A 43 -9.38 -6.48 -14.40
CA GLU A 43 -8.72 -5.83 -15.54
C GLU A 43 -9.03 -4.33 -15.65
N LYS A 44 -10.27 -3.93 -15.35
CA LYS A 44 -10.73 -2.55 -15.48
C LYS A 44 -10.22 -1.60 -14.39
N PHE A 45 -9.99 -2.10 -13.18
CA PHE A 45 -9.61 -1.29 -12.02
C PHE A 45 -8.24 -1.65 -11.42
N ASN A 46 -7.52 -2.62 -12.00
CA ASN A 46 -6.17 -2.92 -11.55
C ASN A 46 -5.21 -1.79 -11.91
N VAL A 47 -4.46 -1.33 -10.92
CA VAL A 47 -3.43 -0.31 -11.11
C VAL A 47 -2.12 -1.03 -11.46
N PRO A 48 -1.49 -0.74 -12.62
CA PRO A 48 -0.26 -1.41 -13.01
C PRO A 48 0.84 -1.07 -12.00
N GLY A 49 1.50 -2.11 -11.46
CA GLY A 49 2.55 -1.93 -10.46
C GLY A 49 2.06 -1.54 -9.06
N PHE A 50 0.78 -1.76 -8.73
CA PHE A 50 0.27 -1.53 -7.37
C PHE A 50 1.03 -2.35 -6.32
N TRP A 51 1.30 -3.62 -6.64
CA TRP A 51 2.06 -4.50 -5.76
C TRP A 51 3.56 -4.40 -6.04
N PRO A 52 4.41 -4.28 -5.00
CA PRO A 52 5.85 -4.42 -5.16
C PRO A 52 6.18 -5.79 -5.74
N ASP A 53 7.19 -5.84 -6.60
CA ASP A 53 7.66 -7.09 -7.21
C ASP A 53 7.94 -8.16 -6.12
N PRO A 54 7.29 -9.33 -6.18
CA PRO A 54 7.48 -10.39 -5.18
C PRO A 54 8.93 -10.88 -5.08
N HIS A 55 9.74 -10.70 -6.13
CA HIS A 55 11.17 -11.04 -6.10
C HIS A 55 12.01 -10.04 -5.31
N ARG A 56 11.56 -8.78 -5.17
CA ARG A 56 12.22 -7.77 -4.34
C ARG A 56 11.86 -7.91 -2.86
N LEU A 57 10.71 -8.53 -2.56
CA LEU A 57 10.22 -8.59 -1.19
C LEU A 57 10.97 -9.66 -0.39
N ASN A 58 11.32 -9.33 0.86
CA ASN A 58 11.84 -10.32 1.80
C ASN A 58 10.74 -11.34 2.09
N ASN A 59 10.95 -12.59 1.68
CA ASN A 59 9.98 -13.65 1.87
C ASN A 59 10.07 -14.18 3.30
N PRO A 60 9.00 -14.11 4.10
CA PRO A 60 9.03 -14.69 5.43
C PRO A 60 9.23 -16.21 5.34
N PRO A 61 9.99 -16.81 6.27
CA PRO A 61 10.16 -18.25 6.33
C PRO A 61 8.79 -18.93 6.53
N LYS A 62 8.49 -19.94 5.71
CA LYS A 62 7.19 -20.64 5.71
C LYS A 62 7.17 -21.88 6.60
N ASN A 63 8.33 -22.52 6.81
CA ASN A 63 8.44 -23.73 7.62
C ASN A 63 8.90 -23.42 9.04
N VAL A 64 8.50 -24.28 9.99
CA VAL A 64 8.86 -24.14 11.41
C VAL A 64 10.37 -24.20 11.62
N HIS A 65 11.08 -25.11 10.95
CA HIS A 65 12.54 -25.20 11.05
C HIS A 65 13.25 -23.93 10.57
N ASP A 66 12.82 -23.37 9.44
CA ASP A 66 13.37 -22.13 8.87
C ASP A 66 13.14 -20.93 9.82
N ILE A 67 11.99 -20.91 10.49
CA ILE A 67 11.67 -19.88 11.51
C ILE A 67 12.66 -19.94 12.67
N HIS A 68 12.97 -21.13 13.17
CA HIS A 68 13.88 -21.28 14.32
C HIS A 68 15.30 -20.85 13.96
N ALA A 69 15.79 -21.25 12.78
CA ALA A 69 17.11 -20.85 12.28
C ALA A 69 17.21 -19.33 12.10
N GLU A 70 16.18 -18.68 11.56
CA GLU A 70 16.17 -17.22 11.38
C GLU A 70 16.09 -16.48 12.73
N ILE A 71 15.36 -17.02 13.72
CA ILE A 71 15.32 -16.48 15.08
C ILE A 71 16.70 -16.54 15.75
N GLU A 72 17.41 -17.66 15.61
CA GLU A 72 18.78 -17.81 16.13
C GLU A 72 19.74 -16.81 15.47
N ARG A 73 19.67 -16.67 14.13
CA ARG A 73 20.42 -15.65 13.39
C ARG A 73 20.13 -14.25 13.92
N MET A 74 18.87 -13.90 14.15
CA MET A 74 18.47 -12.60 14.68
C MET A 74 18.98 -12.36 16.11
N LYS A 75 19.00 -13.39 16.96
CA LYS A 75 19.54 -13.29 18.33
C LYS A 75 21.04 -12.99 18.31
N LEU A 76 21.80 -13.71 17.47
CA LEU A 76 23.24 -13.49 17.32
C LEU A 76 23.56 -12.08 16.80
N ALA A 77 22.86 -11.63 15.75
CA ALA A 77 23.02 -10.29 15.21
C ALA A 77 22.71 -9.18 16.24
N ARG A 78 21.72 -9.39 17.12
CA ARG A 78 21.41 -8.45 18.21
C ARG A 78 22.52 -8.38 19.24
N ILE A 79 23.10 -9.52 19.63
CA ILE A 79 24.21 -9.56 20.59
C ILE A 79 25.44 -8.87 20.01
N GLU A 80 25.78 -9.15 18.75
CA GLU A 80 26.90 -8.49 18.07
C GLU A 80 26.68 -6.98 17.95
N LYS A 81 25.48 -6.54 17.57
CA LYS A 81 25.14 -5.12 17.52
C LYS A 81 25.28 -4.45 18.88
N ARG A 82 24.87 -5.11 19.97
CA ARG A 82 25.05 -4.60 21.34
C ARG A 82 26.54 -4.45 21.69
N LYS A 83 27.35 -5.48 21.44
CA LYS A 83 28.81 -5.42 21.68
C LYS A 83 29.46 -4.27 20.91
N ARG A 84 29.17 -4.14 19.61
CA ARG A 84 29.69 -3.04 18.78
C ARG A 84 29.27 -1.65 19.28
N LEU A 85 28.07 -1.53 19.85
CA LEU A 85 27.61 -0.26 20.43
C LEU A 85 28.29 0.02 21.77
N GLU A 86 28.50 -0.99 22.62
CA GLU A 86 29.23 -0.87 23.88
C GLU A 86 30.70 -0.49 23.66
N GLU A 87 31.37 -1.11 22.69
CA GLU A 87 32.75 -0.77 22.29
C GLU A 87 32.86 0.68 21.78
N LYS A 88 31.92 1.10 20.92
CA LYS A 88 31.87 2.49 20.45
C LYS A 88 31.60 3.49 21.59
N ALA A 89 30.73 3.12 22.53
CA ALA A 89 30.43 3.96 23.69
C ALA A 89 31.65 4.09 24.61
N LYS A 90 32.40 3.01 24.85
CA LYS A 90 33.66 3.03 25.62
C LYS A 90 34.72 3.88 24.94
N ALA A 91 34.95 3.67 23.63
CA ALA A 91 35.91 4.46 22.89
C ALA A 91 35.57 5.97 22.96
N MET A 92 34.32 6.36 22.73
CA MET A 92 33.93 7.78 22.85
C MET A 92 33.95 8.32 24.29
N GLY A 93 33.81 7.46 25.31
CA GLY A 93 33.99 7.83 26.72
C GLY A 93 35.46 8.05 27.08
N GLU A 94 36.34 7.16 26.63
CA GLU A 94 37.80 7.28 26.80
C GLU A 94 38.34 8.53 26.08
N PHE A 95 37.90 8.81 24.84
CA PHE A 95 38.25 10.05 24.14
C PHE A 95 37.77 11.33 24.86
N ARG A 96 36.59 11.27 25.51
CA ARG A 96 36.04 12.40 26.27
C ARG A 96 36.83 12.67 27.56
N GLU A 97 37.25 11.62 28.25
CA GLU A 97 38.05 11.70 29.48
C GLU A 97 39.49 12.17 29.18
N GLU A 98 40.07 11.75 28.04
CA GLU A 98 41.40 12.23 27.60
C GLU A 98 41.37 13.71 27.18
N GLU A 99 40.33 14.18 26.47
CA GLU A 99 40.16 15.61 26.13
C GLU A 99 39.96 16.50 27.38
N GLU A 100 39.20 16.04 28.38
CA GLU A 100 38.94 16.82 29.62
C GLU A 100 40.20 16.90 30.53
N VAL A 101 41.09 15.91 30.45
CA VAL A 101 42.38 15.90 31.16
C VAL A 101 43.46 16.74 30.44
N GLU A 102 43.48 16.77 29.10
CA GLU A 102 44.35 17.68 28.34
C GLU A 102 43.91 19.16 28.45
N GLU A 103 42.61 19.44 28.42
CA GLU A 103 42.09 20.82 28.53
C GLU A 103 42.26 21.41 29.94
N SER A 104 42.22 20.58 30.99
CA SER A 104 42.47 21.01 32.38
C SER A 104 43.95 21.12 32.77
N SER A 105 44.86 20.56 31.97
CA SER A 105 46.32 20.60 32.21
C SER A 105 47.07 21.65 31.37
N SER A 106 46.40 22.36 30.46
CA SER A 106 47.00 23.48 29.72
C SER A 106 46.99 24.77 30.57
N PRO A 107 48.15 25.29 31.01
CA PRO A 107 48.20 26.46 31.88
C PRO A 107 47.84 27.74 31.10
N ALA A 108 46.99 28.58 31.70
CA ALA A 108 46.71 29.94 31.25
C ALA A 108 48.02 30.70 30.98
N LYS A 109 48.12 31.25 29.76
CA LYS A 109 49.15 32.22 29.34
C LYS A 109 49.09 33.51 30.13
#